data_AF-A0A955B9W5-F1
#
_entry.id   AF-A0A955B9W5-F1
#
_cell.length_a   1.000
_cell.length_b   1.000
_cell.length_c   1.000
_cell.angle_alpha   90.00
_cell.angle_beta   90.00
_cell.angle_gamma   90.00
#
_symmetry.space_group_name_H-M   'P 1'
#
loop_
_entity.id
_entity.type
_entity.pdbx_description
1 polymer ?
#
loop_
_entity_poly.entity_id
_entity_poly.type
_entity_poly.pdbx_seq_one_letter_code
_entity_poly.pdbx_strand_id
1 'polypeptide(L)'
;MDFSPNLRSLTDRCGEWLRGSGPESDIVISSRIRLARNLANFPFIRRCTDHDRLAIEQSLRDKLNAAENMSDLMYLNIGQLETVDRQFLVERQLISRELAEAEGARSVAIDVNEQYSLMINEEDHLRIQLMKSGLDLENAWAQINDIDDRIESCVDYAFHERLGYLTACPTNVGTGMRVSVMLHLPALVITQQIEKVFRSLQKISLAVRGLYGEGSQAMGDFYQISNQITLGRSEEELITQVGDVVPVIIEYERRARDFLIEKSHKDLHDRVSRAYGLLCTAQTISSEETMHLLSSVRMGVNLGLIDSVDIPVVNQLFIQTQPAHLQKIRGSELGSDDRNIERAIHLQRFLGKGDELPENN
;
A
#
# COMPACT_ATOMS: atom_id res chain seq x y z
N MET A 1 -6.53 24.79 18.57
CA MET A 1 -6.67 25.21 17.15
C MET A 1 -6.94 23.95 16.38
N ASP A 2 -8.19 23.76 15.92
CA ASP A 2 -8.57 22.64 15.05
C ASP A 2 -7.92 22.81 13.69
N PHE A 3 -6.72 22.26 13.55
CA PHE A 3 -6.21 21.90 12.24
C PHE A 3 -6.73 20.50 11.96
N SER A 4 -7.93 20.38 11.40
CA SER A 4 -8.21 19.18 10.59
C SER A 4 -7.52 19.45 9.25
N PRO A 5 -6.36 18.84 8.99
CA PRO A 5 -5.67 19.07 7.72
C PRO A 5 -6.56 18.60 6.58
N ASN A 6 -6.48 19.34 5.48
CA ASN A 6 -7.34 19.10 4.34
C ASN A 6 -6.90 17.81 3.60
N LEU A 7 -7.38 16.66 4.07
CA LEU A 7 -7.16 15.36 3.43
C LEU A 7 -7.69 15.32 1.99
N ARG A 8 -8.56 16.25 1.58
CA ARG A 8 -8.98 16.36 0.17
C ARG A 8 -7.81 16.66 -0.76
N SER A 9 -6.76 17.33 -0.29
CA SER A 9 -5.56 17.56 -1.12
C SER A 9 -4.91 16.26 -1.62
N LEU A 10 -5.16 15.14 -0.93
CA LEU A 10 -4.63 13.83 -1.30
C LEU A 10 -5.51 13.13 -2.36
N THR A 11 -6.75 13.53 -2.60
CA THR A 11 -7.66 12.82 -3.54
C THR A 11 -7.22 12.91 -4.99
N ASP A 12 -6.44 13.94 -5.32
CA ASP A 12 -6.05 14.26 -6.70
C ASP A 12 -4.80 13.50 -7.15
N ARG A 13 -4.16 12.77 -6.24
CA ARG A 13 -2.92 12.01 -6.49
C ARG A 13 -3.11 10.53 -6.14
N CYS A 14 -2.43 9.67 -6.88
CA CYS A 14 -2.44 8.22 -6.67
C CYS A 14 -1.63 7.76 -5.43
N GLY A 15 -0.77 8.65 -4.89
CA GLY A 15 0.20 8.33 -3.84
C GLY A 15 1.44 7.64 -4.41
N GLU A 16 2.52 7.59 -3.63
CA GLU A 16 3.80 7.04 -4.08
C GLU A 16 3.70 5.54 -4.42
N TRP A 17 2.90 4.78 -3.66
CA TRP A 17 2.83 3.31 -3.79
C TRP A 17 2.20 2.80 -5.09
N LEU A 18 1.38 3.60 -5.79
CA LEU A 18 0.73 3.26 -7.07
C LEU A 18 1.18 4.16 -8.24
N ARG A 19 2.17 5.02 -8.03
CA ARG A 19 2.58 6.03 -9.01
C ARG A 19 2.96 5.46 -10.38
N GLY A 20 3.51 4.24 -10.41
CA GLY A 20 3.83 3.50 -11.64
C GLY A 20 5.04 4.00 -12.41
N SER A 21 5.92 4.80 -11.78
CA SER A 21 7.06 5.45 -12.44
C SER A 21 8.43 4.86 -12.08
N GLY A 22 8.48 3.89 -11.16
CA GLY A 22 9.74 3.27 -10.75
C GLY A 22 10.18 2.10 -11.64
N PRO A 23 11.32 1.46 -11.32
CA PRO A 23 11.82 0.29 -12.04
C PRO A 23 10.81 -0.87 -12.03
N GLU A 24 10.72 -1.61 -13.14
CA GLU A 24 9.82 -2.77 -13.30
C GLU A 24 8.33 -2.47 -13.01
N SER A 25 7.88 -1.21 -13.20
CA SER A 25 6.54 -0.76 -12.79
C SER A 25 5.37 -1.38 -13.57
N ASP A 26 5.64 -2.10 -14.66
CA ASP A 26 4.65 -2.90 -15.40
C ASP A 26 4.11 -4.06 -14.55
N ILE A 27 4.91 -4.59 -13.63
CA ILE A 27 4.57 -5.70 -12.72
C ILE A 27 4.68 -5.27 -11.25
N VAL A 28 5.74 -4.54 -10.89
CA VAL A 28 6.00 -4.12 -9.51
C VAL A 28 5.29 -2.82 -9.22
N ILE A 29 4.37 -2.86 -8.27
CA ILE A 29 3.60 -1.68 -7.87
C ILE A 29 4.43 -0.79 -6.95
N SER A 30 4.97 -1.39 -5.89
CA SER A 30 5.81 -0.69 -4.93
C SER A 30 6.73 -1.60 -4.14
N SER A 31 7.82 -1.01 -3.69
CA SER A 31 8.73 -1.52 -2.68
C SER A 31 8.45 -0.81 -1.37
N ARG A 32 8.37 -1.56 -0.27
CA ARG A 32 8.01 -1.04 1.05
C ARG A 32 8.84 -1.68 2.15
N ILE A 33 9.44 -0.84 2.99
CA ILE A 33 10.13 -1.26 4.21
C ILE A 33 9.39 -0.67 5.41
N ARG A 34 9.26 -1.47 6.47
CA ARG A 34 8.72 -1.04 7.75
C ARG A 34 9.66 -1.42 8.88
N LEU A 35 9.80 -0.53 9.86
CA LEU A 35 10.55 -0.74 11.09
C LEU A 35 9.62 -0.57 12.28
N ALA A 36 9.60 -1.58 13.15
CA ALA A 36 8.87 -1.55 14.41
C ALA A 36 9.84 -1.20 15.56
N ARG A 37 9.49 -0.18 16.34
CA ARG A 37 10.28 0.32 17.46
C ARG A 37 9.38 0.54 18.68
N ASN A 38 9.88 0.21 19.86
CA ASN A 38 9.27 0.56 21.13
C ASN A 38 10.22 1.46 21.92
N LEU A 39 9.66 2.30 22.78
CA LEU A 39 10.43 3.18 23.66
C LEU A 39 10.79 2.47 24.96
N ALA A 40 12.04 2.59 25.41
CA ALA A 40 12.56 1.86 26.59
C ALA A 40 11.81 2.16 27.89
N ASN A 41 11.32 3.40 28.05
CA ASN A 41 10.75 3.88 29.32
C ASN A 41 9.23 3.64 29.45
N PHE A 42 8.62 2.88 28.54
CA PHE A 42 7.18 2.65 28.52
C PHE A 42 6.84 1.15 28.45
N PRO A 43 5.74 0.69 29.09
CA PRO A 43 5.19 -0.64 28.83
C PRO A 43 4.82 -0.79 27.35
N PHE A 44 4.85 -2.00 26.78
CA PHE A 44 4.34 -2.22 25.42
C PHE A 44 2.84 -1.89 25.30
N ILE A 45 2.37 -1.53 24.09
CA ILE A 45 0.99 -1.08 23.80
C ILE A 45 -0.11 -1.92 24.46
N ARG A 46 0.03 -3.25 24.47
CA ARG A 46 -0.96 -4.17 25.06
C ARG A 46 -1.09 -4.07 26.59
N ARG A 47 -0.14 -3.40 27.24
CA ARG A 47 -0.07 -3.17 28.69
C ARG A 47 -0.14 -1.68 29.06
N CYS A 48 -0.03 -0.78 28.09
CA CYS A 48 -0.20 0.67 28.31
C CYS A 48 -1.59 0.99 28.85
N THR A 49 -1.63 1.90 29.82
CA THR A 49 -2.83 2.66 30.17
C THR A 49 -3.07 3.78 29.13
N ASP A 50 -4.25 4.42 29.18
CA ASP A 50 -4.52 5.59 28.33
C ASP A 50 -3.55 6.75 28.61
N HIS A 51 -3.10 6.88 29.86
CA HIS A 51 -2.08 7.86 30.23
C HIS A 51 -0.74 7.55 29.58
N ASP A 52 -0.31 6.27 29.58
CA ASP A 52 0.92 5.86 28.92
C ASP A 52 0.84 6.12 27.41
N ARG A 53 -0.27 5.77 26.75
CA ARG A 53 -0.47 6.02 25.32
C ARG A 53 -0.38 7.50 24.99
N LEU A 54 -1.03 8.35 25.79
CA LEU A 54 -0.97 9.79 25.61
C LEU A 54 0.45 10.32 25.79
N ALA A 55 1.17 9.85 26.81
CA ALA A 55 2.55 10.25 27.05
C ALA A 55 3.50 9.80 25.94
N ILE A 56 3.32 8.60 25.39
CA ILE A 56 4.08 8.10 24.23
C ILE A 56 3.79 8.98 23.00
N GLU A 57 2.52 9.26 22.71
CA GLU A 57 2.11 10.07 21.56
C GLU A 57 2.69 11.47 21.61
N GLN A 58 2.57 12.15 22.76
CA GLN A 58 3.11 13.49 22.97
C GLN A 58 4.63 13.50 22.89
N SER A 59 5.30 12.55 23.55
CA SER A 59 6.77 12.46 23.54
C SER A 59 7.32 12.27 22.12
N LEU A 60 6.74 11.35 21.34
CA LEU A 60 7.15 11.13 19.95
C LEU A 60 6.83 12.35 19.10
N ARG A 61 5.64 12.93 19.24
CA ARG A 61 5.26 14.13 18.49
C ARG A 61 6.24 15.28 18.71
N ASP A 62 6.55 15.59 19.96
CA ASP A 62 7.42 16.71 20.32
C ASP A 62 8.84 16.49 19.79
N LYS A 63 9.36 15.26 19.92
CA LYS A 63 10.69 14.89 19.43
C LYS A 63 10.78 14.88 17.91
N LEU A 64 9.76 14.41 17.21
CA LEU A 64 9.69 14.44 15.75
C LEU A 64 9.61 15.87 15.21
N ASN A 65 8.85 16.76 15.87
CA ASN A 65 8.79 18.17 15.50
C ASN A 65 10.10 18.92 15.77
N ALA A 66 10.87 18.49 16.78
CA ALA A 66 12.16 19.09 17.13
C ALA A 66 13.33 18.55 16.28
N ALA A 67 13.16 17.40 15.63
CA ALA A 67 14.20 16.80 14.80
C ALA A 67 14.45 17.65 13.54
N GLU A 68 15.70 18.05 13.30
CA GLU A 68 16.08 18.82 12.12
C GLU A 68 15.74 18.05 10.83
N ASN A 69 15.26 18.77 9.81
CA ASN A 69 14.89 18.24 8.49
C ASN A 69 13.77 17.16 8.49
N MET A 70 12.97 17.09 9.55
CA MET A 70 11.66 16.39 9.60
C MET A 70 10.48 17.38 9.58
N SER A 71 10.72 18.61 9.10
CA SER A 71 9.80 19.75 9.25
C SER A 71 8.58 19.75 8.33
N ASP A 72 8.57 18.91 7.28
CA ASP A 72 7.50 18.86 6.28
C ASP A 72 6.61 17.62 6.49
N LEU A 73 6.17 17.40 7.72
CA LEU A 73 5.28 16.30 8.07
C LEU A 73 3.86 16.79 8.37
N MET A 74 2.88 16.20 7.70
CA MET A 74 1.47 16.35 8.06
C MET A 74 1.15 15.43 9.24
N TYR A 75 0.96 16.02 10.42
CA TYR A 75 0.62 15.28 11.64
C TYR A 75 -0.91 15.14 11.82
N LEU A 76 -1.39 13.92 12.01
CA LEU A 76 -2.81 13.59 12.18
C LEU A 76 -3.05 12.87 13.51
N ASN A 77 -4.00 13.36 14.29
CA ASN A 77 -4.55 12.59 15.41
C ASN A 77 -5.62 11.63 14.89
N ILE A 78 -5.26 10.35 14.75
CA ILE A 78 -6.14 9.32 14.19
C ILE A 78 -7.37 9.10 15.07
N GLY A 79 -7.24 9.25 16.39
CA GLY A 79 -8.35 9.12 17.33
C GLY A 79 -9.46 10.18 17.16
N GLN A 80 -9.16 11.30 16.50
CA GLN A 80 -10.09 12.40 16.25
C GLN A 80 -10.65 12.41 14.82
N LEU A 81 -10.15 11.56 13.93
CA LEU A 81 -10.64 11.46 12.56
C LEU A 81 -11.97 10.71 12.49
N GLU A 82 -12.80 11.05 11.50
CA GLU A 82 -13.98 10.27 11.15
C GLU A 82 -13.58 8.91 10.55
N THR A 83 -14.48 7.94 10.59
CA THR A 83 -14.21 6.59 10.06
C THR A 83 -13.83 6.62 8.58
N VAL A 84 -14.48 7.48 7.78
CA VAL A 84 -14.17 7.62 6.35
C VAL A 84 -12.75 8.16 6.13
N ASP A 85 -12.28 9.07 6.98
CA ASP A 85 -10.93 9.64 6.88
C ASP A 85 -9.86 8.62 7.27
N ARG A 86 -10.10 7.82 8.32
CA ARG A 86 -9.22 6.72 8.68
C ARG A 86 -9.13 5.69 7.56
N GLN A 87 -10.28 5.29 7.01
CA GLN A 87 -10.32 4.31 5.91
C GLN A 87 -9.68 4.85 4.63
N PHE A 88 -9.83 6.15 4.36
CA PHE A 88 -9.14 6.83 3.27
C PHE A 88 -7.62 6.68 3.39
N LEU A 89 -7.04 6.95 4.57
CA LEU A 89 -5.60 6.78 4.81
C LEU A 89 -5.13 5.32 4.68
N VAL A 90 -5.97 4.35 5.09
CA VAL A 90 -5.70 2.90 4.88
C VAL A 90 -5.65 2.56 3.39
N GLU A 91 -6.61 3.05 2.60
CA GLU A 91 -6.64 2.84 1.15
C GLU A 91 -5.38 3.41 0.47
N ARG A 92 -4.84 4.53 0.98
CA ARG A 92 -3.58 5.13 0.52
C ARG A 92 -2.31 4.40 0.98
N GLN A 93 -2.45 3.32 1.77
CA GLN A 93 -1.34 2.63 2.43
C GLN A 93 -0.53 3.52 3.39
N LEU A 94 -1.07 4.65 3.84
CA LEU A 94 -0.37 5.60 4.73
C LEU A 94 -0.43 5.16 6.20
N ILE A 95 -1.50 4.46 6.57
CA ILE A 95 -1.66 3.84 7.89
C ILE A 95 -2.09 2.38 7.74
N SER A 96 -1.87 1.58 8.78
CA SER A 96 -2.39 0.22 8.88
C SER A 96 -3.87 0.19 9.27
N ARG A 97 -4.54 -0.93 9.00
CA ARG A 97 -5.93 -1.15 9.46
C ARG A 97 -5.97 -1.19 10.99
N GLU A 98 -4.96 -1.78 11.59
CA GLU A 98 -4.78 -1.87 13.04
C GLU A 98 -4.74 -0.49 13.70
N LEU A 99 -4.02 0.49 13.12
CA LEU A 99 -4.02 1.87 13.64
C LEU A 99 -5.38 2.56 13.48
N ALA A 100 -6.05 2.33 12.35
CA ALA A 100 -7.36 2.90 12.06
C ALA A 100 -8.44 2.41 13.04
N GLU A 101 -8.37 1.14 13.43
CA GLU A 101 -9.34 0.46 14.31
C GLU A 101 -8.97 0.51 15.80
N ALA A 102 -7.71 0.79 16.15
CA ALA A 102 -7.26 0.89 17.54
C ALA A 102 -8.01 1.98 18.33
N GLU A 103 -7.87 1.94 19.66
CA GLU A 103 -8.43 2.93 20.58
C GLU A 103 -7.35 3.69 21.35
N GLY A 104 -7.74 4.76 22.05
CA GLY A 104 -6.83 5.62 22.82
C GLY A 104 -6.03 6.60 21.97
N ALA A 105 -5.05 7.27 22.60
CA ALA A 105 -4.19 8.24 21.94
C ALA A 105 -3.30 7.56 20.88
N ARG A 106 -3.41 8.02 19.63
CA ARG A 106 -2.71 7.48 18.47
C ARG A 106 -2.71 8.49 17.33
N SER A 107 -1.66 8.44 16.52
CA SER A 107 -1.42 9.45 15.50
C SER A 107 -0.57 8.91 14.36
N VAL A 108 -0.47 9.69 13.29
CA VAL A 108 0.49 9.45 12.22
C VAL A 108 1.10 10.77 11.77
N ALA A 109 2.40 10.77 11.49
CA ALA A 109 3.06 11.83 10.74
C ALA A 109 3.31 11.35 9.30
N ILE A 110 2.92 12.13 8.30
CA ILE A 110 2.97 11.72 6.88
C ILE A 110 3.79 12.74 6.09
N ASP A 111 4.73 12.24 5.30
CA ASP A 111 5.49 13.06 4.35
C ASP A 111 4.60 13.69 3.27
N VAL A 112 4.92 14.91 2.85
CA VAL A 112 4.13 15.65 1.84
C VAL A 112 4.03 14.95 0.49
N ASN A 113 5.01 14.10 0.16
CA ASN A 113 5.03 13.31 -1.07
C ASN A 113 4.53 11.88 -0.86
N GLU A 114 4.02 11.57 0.33
CA GLU A 114 3.47 10.25 0.69
C GLU A 114 4.51 9.12 0.58
N GLN A 115 5.80 9.45 0.66
CA GLN A 115 6.87 8.46 0.58
C GLN A 115 7.04 7.68 1.88
N TYR A 116 6.83 8.32 3.02
CA TYR A 116 6.93 7.67 4.32
C TYR A 116 5.89 8.16 5.32
N SER A 117 5.61 7.32 6.31
CA SER A 117 4.73 7.62 7.42
C SER A 117 5.27 7.06 8.73
N LEU A 118 5.04 7.80 9.81
CA LEU A 118 5.43 7.47 11.18
C LEU A 118 4.16 7.24 11.99
N MET A 119 3.78 5.98 12.17
CA MET A 119 2.58 5.59 12.91
C MET A 119 2.90 5.43 14.39
N ILE A 120 2.13 6.09 15.25
CA ILE A 120 2.38 6.13 16.69
C ILE A 120 1.24 5.42 17.42
N ASN A 121 1.60 4.57 18.39
CA ASN A 121 0.70 3.70 19.16
C ASN A 121 -0.14 2.76 18.28
N GLU A 122 0.53 2.04 17.39
CA GLU A 122 -0.06 0.96 16.61
C GLU A 122 0.02 -0.37 17.39
N GLU A 123 0.62 -1.44 16.86
CA GLU A 123 0.98 -2.63 17.63
C GLU A 123 2.22 -2.38 18.51
N ASP A 124 3.10 -1.50 18.03
CA ASP A 124 4.31 -1.01 18.67
C ASP A 124 4.19 0.52 18.89
N HIS A 125 5.04 1.11 19.73
CA HIS A 125 4.99 2.57 20.02
C HIS A 125 5.21 3.41 18.77
N LEU A 126 6.12 2.96 17.90
CA LEU A 126 6.43 3.61 16.64
C LEU A 126 6.57 2.55 15.54
N ARG A 127 5.86 2.77 14.43
CA ARG A 127 6.07 2.04 13.18
C ARG A 127 6.45 3.03 12.10
N ILE A 128 7.70 2.96 11.65
CA ILE A 128 8.23 3.74 10.54
C ILE A 128 7.93 2.95 9.28
N GLN A 129 7.37 3.59 8.27
CA GLN A 129 7.10 2.97 6.98
C GLN A 129 7.60 3.86 5.86
N LEU A 130 8.26 3.27 4.87
CA LEU A 130 8.64 3.95 3.66
C LEU A 130 8.27 3.12 2.43
N MET A 131 7.80 3.80 1.38
CA MET A 131 7.37 3.24 0.12
C MET A 131 8.07 3.94 -1.06
N LYS A 132 8.41 3.17 -2.08
CA LYS A 132 8.87 3.63 -3.38
C LYS A 132 8.05 2.96 -4.47
N SER A 133 7.74 3.69 -5.54
CA SER A 133 7.13 3.08 -6.72
C SER A 133 8.09 2.10 -7.39
N GLY A 134 7.59 0.96 -7.88
CA GLY A 134 8.43 -0.04 -8.56
C GLY A 134 9.34 -0.84 -7.63
N LEU A 135 10.31 -1.54 -8.22
CA LEU A 135 11.34 -2.32 -7.51
C LEU A 135 12.52 -1.42 -7.15
N ASP A 136 12.49 -0.88 -5.94
CA ASP A 136 13.51 0.06 -5.45
C ASP A 136 13.75 -0.11 -3.94
N LEU A 137 14.22 -1.31 -3.57
CA LEU A 137 14.47 -1.68 -2.18
C LEU A 137 15.71 -0.99 -1.60
N GLU A 138 16.73 -0.74 -2.43
CA GLU A 138 17.99 -0.12 -1.99
C GLU A 138 17.78 1.33 -1.57
N ASN A 139 17.13 2.16 -2.40
CA ASN A 139 16.85 3.54 -2.02
C ASN A 139 15.80 3.61 -0.91
N ALA A 140 14.85 2.66 -0.89
CA ALA A 140 13.91 2.56 0.23
C ALA A 140 14.64 2.29 1.55
N TRP A 141 15.65 1.43 1.55
CA TRP A 141 16.46 1.12 2.73
C TRP A 141 17.30 2.31 3.17
N ALA A 142 18.05 2.91 2.25
CA ALA A 142 18.90 4.05 2.56
C ALA A 142 18.11 5.20 3.21
N GLN A 143 16.92 5.50 2.68
CA GLN A 143 16.09 6.57 3.20
C GLN A 143 15.42 6.21 4.53
N ILE A 144 14.92 4.98 4.71
CA ILE A 144 14.26 4.61 5.97
C ILE A 144 15.27 4.43 7.12
N ASN A 145 16.50 4.00 6.83
CA ASN A 145 17.56 3.88 7.82
C ASN A 145 17.99 5.26 8.33
N ASP A 146 18.20 6.24 7.44
CA ASP A 146 18.48 7.63 7.83
C ASP A 146 17.33 8.23 8.67
N ILE A 147 16.07 7.90 8.35
CA ILE A 147 14.91 8.29 9.16
C ILE A 147 14.98 7.65 10.56
N ASP A 148 15.26 6.34 10.67
CA ASP A 148 15.33 5.63 11.95
C ASP A 148 16.49 6.16 12.82
N ASP A 149 17.68 6.34 12.25
CA ASP A 149 18.87 6.89 12.94
C ASP A 149 18.59 8.28 13.53
N ARG A 150 17.90 9.14 12.77
CA ARG A 150 17.51 10.48 13.24
C ARG A 150 16.54 10.42 14.39
N ILE A 151 15.57 9.50 14.34
CA ILE A 151 14.62 9.33 15.44
C ILE A 151 15.34 8.77 16.67
N GLU A 152 16.18 7.75 16.51
CA GLU A 152 16.98 7.15 17.59
C GLU A 152 17.90 8.18 18.27
N SER A 153 18.39 9.18 17.53
CA SER A 153 19.19 10.27 18.13
C SER A 153 18.44 11.07 19.21
N CYS A 154 17.11 11.05 19.21
CA CYS A 154 16.28 11.78 20.17
C CYS A 154 15.38 10.88 21.03
N VAL A 155 15.29 9.57 20.78
CA VAL A 155 14.54 8.60 21.59
C VAL A 155 15.37 7.38 21.96
N ASP A 156 15.16 6.88 23.18
CA ASP A 156 15.75 5.59 23.59
C ASP A 156 14.84 4.44 23.17
N TYR A 157 15.29 3.65 22.20
CA TYR A 157 14.59 2.43 21.81
C TYR A 157 14.77 1.30 22.84
N ALA A 158 13.72 0.50 23.01
CA ALA A 158 13.75 -0.73 23.78
C ALA A 158 14.55 -1.78 23.00
N PHE A 159 15.85 -1.86 23.28
CA PHE A 159 16.79 -2.76 22.60
C PHE A 159 17.46 -3.71 23.60
N HIS A 160 17.73 -4.93 23.16
CA HIS A 160 18.46 -5.93 23.93
C HIS A 160 19.55 -6.58 23.07
N GLU A 161 20.79 -6.62 23.55
CA GLU A 161 21.97 -7.07 22.79
C GLU A 161 21.79 -8.40 22.06
N ARG A 162 21.06 -9.36 22.67
CA ARG A 162 20.81 -10.68 22.07
C ARG A 162 19.51 -10.80 21.28
N LEU A 163 18.54 -9.91 21.52
CA LEU A 163 17.18 -10.04 20.96
C LEU A 163 16.85 -8.93 19.95
N GLY A 164 17.71 -7.93 19.81
CA GLY A 164 17.49 -6.76 18.98
C GLY A 164 16.43 -5.82 19.56
N TYR A 165 15.70 -5.16 18.67
CA TYR A 165 14.57 -4.30 19.01
C TYR A 165 13.43 -5.15 19.61
N LEU A 166 13.01 -4.76 20.80
CA LEU A 166 11.99 -5.46 21.55
C LEU A 166 10.59 -5.03 21.08
N THR A 167 9.72 -6.03 20.91
CA THR A 167 8.36 -5.87 20.43
C THR A 167 7.47 -6.94 21.03
N ALA A 168 6.19 -6.60 21.24
CA ALA A 168 5.18 -7.56 21.69
C ALA A 168 4.76 -8.53 20.58
N CYS A 169 5.09 -8.23 19.32
CA CYS A 169 4.77 -9.07 18.17
C CYS A 169 5.93 -10.04 17.88
N PRO A 170 5.78 -11.36 18.10
CA PRO A 170 6.89 -12.31 17.94
C PRO A 170 7.49 -12.33 16.53
N THR A 171 6.74 -11.91 15.50
CA THR A 171 7.22 -11.87 14.12
C THR A 171 8.13 -10.68 13.82
N ASN A 172 8.21 -9.70 14.71
CA ASN A 172 9.02 -8.49 14.53
C ASN A 172 10.31 -8.50 15.40
N VAL A 173 10.45 -9.41 16.36
CA VAL A 173 11.63 -9.45 17.27
C VAL A 173 12.93 -9.59 16.47
N GLY A 174 13.99 -8.90 16.87
CA GLY A 174 15.26 -8.83 16.14
C GLY A 174 15.42 -7.46 15.50
N THR A 175 15.45 -7.41 14.17
CA THR A 175 15.57 -6.15 13.41
C THR A 175 14.34 -5.24 13.51
N GLY A 176 13.16 -5.77 13.88
CA GLY A 176 11.91 -5.02 13.75
C GLY A 176 11.50 -4.78 12.30
N MET A 177 12.19 -5.38 11.33
CA MET A 177 12.09 -5.00 9.92
C MET A 177 11.15 -5.91 9.13
N ARG A 178 10.28 -5.30 8.34
CA ARG A 178 9.50 -5.97 7.30
C ARG A 178 9.80 -5.36 5.94
N VAL A 179 10.50 -6.10 5.10
CA VAL A 179 10.72 -5.81 3.69
C VAL A 179 9.57 -6.41 2.89
N SER A 180 8.99 -5.65 1.97
CA SER A 180 7.93 -6.14 1.11
C SER A 180 7.93 -5.51 -0.28
N VAL A 181 7.49 -6.29 -1.26
CA VAL A 181 7.24 -5.82 -2.62
C VAL A 181 5.82 -6.22 -3.04
N MET A 182 5.08 -5.26 -3.58
CA MET A 182 3.74 -5.45 -4.13
C MET A 182 3.82 -5.69 -5.63
N LEU A 183 3.21 -6.77 -6.11
CA LEU A 183 3.26 -7.23 -7.50
C LEU A 183 1.85 -7.37 -8.07
N HIS A 184 1.69 -7.08 -9.36
CA HIS A 184 0.50 -7.38 -10.14
C HIS A 184 0.76 -8.61 -11.01
N LEU A 185 0.13 -9.75 -10.67
CA LEU A 185 0.43 -11.07 -11.25
C LEU A 185 -0.78 -11.73 -11.97
N PRO A 186 -1.50 -11.01 -12.86
CA PRO A 186 -2.72 -11.53 -13.48
C PRO A 186 -2.47 -12.72 -14.40
N ALA A 187 -1.34 -12.77 -15.14
CA ALA A 187 -1.11 -13.87 -16.07
C ALA A 187 -0.83 -15.19 -15.33
N LEU A 188 -0.11 -15.14 -14.21
CA LEU A 188 0.07 -16.30 -13.33
C LEU A 188 -1.24 -16.82 -12.73
N VAL A 189 -2.21 -15.93 -12.48
CA VAL A 189 -3.56 -16.32 -12.05
C VAL A 189 -4.33 -16.99 -13.19
N ILE A 190 -4.37 -16.36 -14.38
CA ILE A 190 -5.08 -16.87 -15.55
C ILE A 190 -4.54 -18.26 -15.97
N THR A 191 -3.21 -18.42 -15.93
CA THR A 191 -2.54 -19.69 -16.27
C THR A 191 -2.50 -20.70 -15.11
N GLN A 192 -3.14 -20.39 -13.97
CA GLN A 192 -3.23 -21.23 -12.78
C GLN A 192 -1.86 -21.65 -12.20
N GLN A 193 -0.85 -20.80 -12.36
CA GLN A 193 0.51 -21.04 -11.85
C GLN A 193 0.79 -20.37 -10.50
N ILE A 194 -0.06 -19.43 -10.07
CA ILE A 194 0.16 -18.61 -8.87
C ILE A 194 0.40 -19.44 -7.59
N GLU A 195 -0.36 -20.52 -7.39
CA GLU A 195 -0.21 -21.41 -6.23
C GLU A 195 1.15 -22.13 -6.17
N LYS A 196 1.77 -22.40 -7.33
CA LYS A 196 3.11 -22.97 -7.37
C LYS A 196 4.17 -21.97 -6.93
N VAL A 197 3.98 -20.69 -7.30
CA VAL A 197 4.84 -19.59 -6.85
C VAL A 197 4.76 -19.47 -5.32
N PHE A 198 3.56 -19.45 -4.74
CA PHE A 198 3.39 -19.33 -3.28
C PHE A 198 4.03 -20.48 -2.51
N ARG A 199 3.84 -21.71 -2.96
CA ARG A 199 4.51 -22.88 -2.34
C ARG A 199 6.03 -22.79 -2.40
N SER A 200 6.58 -22.19 -3.45
CA SER A 200 8.03 -22.02 -3.60
C SER A 200 8.56 -20.94 -2.66
N LEU A 201 7.83 -19.84 -2.50
CA LEU A 201 8.17 -18.74 -1.59
C LEU A 201 8.12 -19.15 -0.11
N GLN A 202 7.12 -19.93 0.27
CA GLN A 202 7.00 -20.45 1.64
C GLN A 202 8.19 -21.33 2.03
N LYS A 203 8.73 -22.13 1.09
CA LYS A 203 9.91 -23.00 1.34
C LYS A 203 11.18 -22.21 1.65
N ILE A 204 11.25 -20.96 1.23
CA ILE A 204 12.38 -20.06 1.50
C ILE A 204 12.03 -18.99 2.54
N SER A 205 10.99 -19.24 3.36
CA SER A 205 10.58 -18.37 4.47
C SER A 205 10.14 -16.96 4.05
N LEU A 206 9.58 -16.84 2.85
CA LEU A 206 8.86 -15.65 2.41
C LEU A 206 7.35 -15.86 2.54
N ALA A 207 6.68 -14.82 3.01
CA ALA A 207 5.22 -14.79 3.14
C ALA A 207 4.61 -14.06 1.94
N VAL A 208 3.44 -14.54 1.52
CA VAL A 208 2.62 -13.91 0.48
C VAL A 208 1.26 -13.55 1.05
N ARG A 209 0.77 -12.35 0.73
CA ARG A 209 -0.58 -11.87 1.10
C ARG A 209 -1.21 -11.13 -0.07
N GLY A 210 -2.52 -11.25 -0.25
CA GLY A 210 -3.25 -10.45 -1.22
C GLY A 210 -3.46 -9.01 -0.76
N LEU A 211 -3.69 -8.08 -1.69
CA LEU A 211 -4.18 -6.73 -1.38
C LEU A 211 -5.63 -6.81 -0.88
N TYR A 212 -5.89 -6.21 0.30
CA TYR A 212 -7.20 -6.12 0.99
C TYR A 212 -7.92 -7.43 1.37
N GLY A 213 -7.37 -8.61 1.03
CA GLY A 213 -7.92 -9.91 1.41
C GLY A 213 -7.31 -10.53 2.66
N GLU A 214 -8.00 -11.52 3.24
CA GLU A 214 -7.43 -12.42 4.26
C GLU A 214 -6.76 -13.63 3.58
N GLY A 215 -5.54 -13.96 4.00
CA GLY A 215 -4.77 -15.06 3.42
C GLY A 215 -4.24 -14.77 2.01
N SER A 216 -4.48 -15.69 1.07
CA SER A 216 -3.97 -15.63 -0.32
C SER A 216 -4.99 -15.09 -1.35
N GLN A 217 -6.23 -14.79 -0.95
CA GLN A 217 -7.19 -14.13 -1.82
C GLN A 217 -6.75 -12.68 -2.06
N ALA A 218 -6.54 -12.31 -3.32
CA ALA A 218 -6.05 -10.99 -3.71
C ALA A 218 -7.09 -10.27 -4.55
N MET A 219 -7.49 -9.07 -4.12
CA MET A 219 -8.31 -8.20 -4.94
C MET A 219 -7.46 -7.64 -6.09
N GLY A 220 -7.90 -7.83 -7.33
CA GLY A 220 -7.22 -7.30 -8.52
C GLY A 220 -5.85 -7.92 -8.82
N ASP A 221 -5.62 -9.18 -8.43
CA ASP A 221 -4.38 -9.93 -8.70
C ASP A 221 -3.11 -9.26 -8.14
N PHE A 222 -3.25 -8.48 -7.07
CA PHE A 222 -2.16 -7.84 -6.36
C PHE A 222 -1.67 -8.68 -5.18
N TYR A 223 -0.37 -8.98 -5.16
CA TYR A 223 0.25 -9.83 -4.16
C TYR A 223 1.45 -9.14 -3.54
N GLN A 224 1.49 -9.13 -2.22
CA GLN A 224 2.63 -8.66 -1.45
C GLN A 224 3.51 -9.83 -1.01
N ILE A 225 4.78 -9.78 -1.38
CA ILE A 225 5.81 -10.72 -0.95
C ILE A 225 6.65 -10.06 0.12
N SER A 226 6.97 -10.78 1.20
CA SER A 226 7.73 -10.20 2.31
C SER A 226 8.51 -11.23 3.13
N ASN A 227 9.56 -10.80 3.80
CA ASN A 227 10.30 -11.65 4.74
C ASN A 227 9.40 -12.09 5.91
N GLN A 228 9.54 -13.34 6.36
CA GLN A 228 8.84 -13.82 7.56
C GLN A 228 9.75 -13.83 8.80
N ILE A 229 11.04 -14.06 8.59
CA ILE A 229 12.06 -14.14 9.64
C ILE A 229 12.68 -12.74 9.82
N THR A 230 12.92 -12.36 11.07
CA THR A 230 13.48 -11.06 11.48
C THR A 230 14.61 -11.22 12.48
N LEU A 231 14.48 -12.14 13.44
CA LEU A 231 15.54 -12.48 14.39
C LEU A 231 16.64 -13.34 13.75
N GLY A 232 17.90 -13.01 14.06
CA GLY A 232 19.07 -13.78 13.64
C GLY A 232 19.50 -13.55 12.20
N ARG A 233 19.02 -12.45 11.59
CA ARG A 233 19.45 -11.95 10.28
C ARG A 233 19.68 -10.45 10.38
N SER A 234 20.59 -9.94 9.55
CA SER A 234 20.76 -8.50 9.32
C SER A 234 19.67 -7.95 8.41
N GLU A 235 19.41 -6.65 8.51
CA GLU A 235 18.51 -5.91 7.64
C GLU A 235 18.90 -6.06 6.15
N GLU A 236 20.19 -6.03 5.83
CA GLU A 236 20.71 -6.22 4.47
C GLU A 236 20.42 -7.62 3.92
N GLU A 237 20.53 -8.66 4.75
CA GLU A 237 20.16 -10.02 4.35
C GLU A 237 18.67 -10.15 4.05
N LEU A 238 17.81 -9.45 4.82
CA LEU A 238 16.36 -9.44 4.57
C LEU A 238 16.02 -8.73 3.26
N ILE A 239 16.68 -7.61 2.98
CA ILE A 239 16.53 -6.88 1.71
C ILE A 239 16.97 -7.77 0.55
N THR A 240 18.18 -8.34 0.65
CA THR A 240 18.76 -9.22 -0.38
C THR A 240 17.86 -10.42 -0.65
N GLN A 241 17.33 -11.07 0.40
CA GLN A 241 16.44 -12.21 0.24
C GLN A 241 15.19 -11.89 -0.58
N VAL A 242 14.56 -10.73 -0.36
CA VAL A 242 13.40 -10.31 -1.15
C VAL A 242 13.83 -9.84 -2.54
N GLY A 243 14.91 -9.05 -2.61
CA GLY A 243 15.47 -8.48 -3.84
C GLY A 243 15.93 -9.51 -4.87
N ASP A 244 16.46 -10.65 -4.43
CA ASP A 244 16.89 -11.74 -5.32
C ASP A 244 15.72 -12.54 -5.90
N VAL A 245 14.64 -12.67 -5.13
CA VAL A 245 13.51 -13.53 -5.48
C VAL A 245 12.50 -12.81 -6.38
N VAL A 246 12.28 -11.52 -6.17
CA VAL A 246 11.29 -10.74 -6.93
C VAL A 246 11.57 -10.72 -8.44
N PRO A 247 12.81 -10.51 -8.94
CA PRO A 247 13.14 -10.59 -10.36
C PRO A 247 12.76 -11.92 -11.02
N VAL A 248 12.90 -13.03 -10.29
CA VAL A 248 12.49 -14.36 -10.80
C VAL A 248 10.98 -14.43 -11.01
N ILE A 249 10.19 -13.79 -10.13
CA ILE A 249 8.73 -13.77 -10.22
C ILE A 249 8.26 -12.85 -11.34
N ILE A 250 8.92 -11.69 -11.51
CA ILE A 250 8.69 -10.79 -12.64
C ILE A 250 8.85 -11.57 -13.96
N GLU A 251 9.96 -12.29 -14.11
CA GLU A 251 10.22 -13.09 -15.30
C GLU A 251 9.17 -14.21 -15.51
N TYR A 252 8.71 -14.84 -14.44
CA TYR A 252 7.63 -15.84 -14.52
C TYR A 252 6.30 -15.24 -14.98
N GLU A 253 5.94 -14.06 -14.49
CA GLU A 253 4.74 -13.33 -14.95
C GLU A 253 4.88 -12.90 -16.41
N ARG A 254 6.04 -12.37 -16.84
CA ARG A 254 6.30 -12.00 -18.24
C ARG A 254 6.16 -13.20 -19.18
N ARG A 255 6.77 -14.34 -18.84
CA ARG A 255 6.60 -15.58 -19.63
C ARG A 255 5.15 -16.06 -19.69
N ALA A 256 4.40 -15.90 -18.60
CA ALA A 256 2.98 -16.24 -18.59
C ALA A 256 2.18 -15.29 -19.51
N ARG A 257 2.51 -13.99 -19.53
CA ARG A 257 1.92 -13.02 -20.46
C ARG A 257 2.24 -13.37 -21.91
N ASP A 258 3.51 -13.64 -22.22
CA ASP A 258 3.95 -14.05 -23.56
C ASP A 258 3.22 -15.30 -24.03
N PHE A 259 3.09 -16.30 -23.15
CA PHE A 259 2.34 -17.52 -23.44
C PHE A 259 0.87 -17.23 -23.77
N LEU A 260 0.20 -16.34 -23.03
CA LEU A 260 -1.19 -15.97 -23.30
C LEU A 260 -1.33 -15.25 -24.64
N ILE A 261 -0.38 -14.38 -24.98
CA ILE A 261 -0.33 -13.70 -26.28
C ILE A 261 -0.12 -14.72 -27.41
N GLU A 262 0.88 -15.60 -27.31
CA GLU A 262 1.21 -16.56 -28.37
C GLU A 262 0.11 -17.61 -28.61
N LYS A 263 -0.53 -18.11 -27.54
CA LYS A 263 -1.47 -19.23 -27.64
C LYS A 263 -2.92 -18.82 -27.73
N SER A 264 -3.27 -17.66 -27.19
CA SER A 264 -4.66 -17.25 -26.97
C SER A 264 -4.87 -15.76 -27.19
N HIS A 265 -4.10 -15.10 -28.08
CA HIS A 265 -4.21 -13.66 -28.35
C HIS A 265 -5.65 -13.17 -28.47
N LYS A 266 -6.47 -13.83 -29.29
CA LYS A 266 -7.87 -13.40 -29.54
C LYS A 266 -8.73 -13.50 -28.29
N ASP A 267 -8.58 -14.58 -27.53
CA ASP A 267 -9.35 -14.79 -26.29
C ASP A 267 -8.90 -13.83 -25.19
N LEU A 268 -7.60 -13.58 -25.09
CA LEU A 268 -7.04 -12.59 -24.17
C LEU A 268 -7.53 -11.18 -24.51
N HIS A 269 -7.46 -10.80 -25.78
CA HIS A 269 -7.93 -9.50 -26.27
C HIS A 269 -9.43 -9.32 -26.05
N ASP A 270 -10.27 -10.33 -26.33
CA ASP A 270 -11.72 -10.28 -26.03
C ASP A 270 -11.98 -10.13 -24.53
N ARG A 271 -11.30 -10.91 -23.69
CA ARG A 271 -11.43 -10.83 -22.22
C ARG A 271 -11.11 -9.42 -21.71
N VAL A 272 -9.98 -8.88 -22.15
CA VAL A 272 -9.51 -7.55 -21.77
C VAL A 272 -10.46 -6.45 -22.29
N SER A 273 -10.92 -6.56 -23.54
CA SER A 273 -11.88 -5.64 -24.15
C SER A 273 -13.23 -5.66 -23.46
N ARG A 274 -13.73 -6.83 -23.06
CA ARG A 274 -14.96 -6.97 -22.27
C ARG A 274 -14.83 -6.30 -20.91
N ALA A 275 -13.70 -6.48 -20.24
CA ALA A 275 -13.46 -5.83 -18.95
C ALA A 275 -13.46 -4.31 -19.09
N TYR A 276 -12.79 -3.79 -20.12
CA TYR A 276 -12.80 -2.37 -20.44
C TYR A 276 -14.22 -1.85 -20.76
N GLY A 277 -14.96 -2.56 -21.61
CA GLY A 277 -16.33 -2.19 -21.99
C GLY A 277 -17.31 -2.17 -20.83
N LEU A 278 -17.18 -3.11 -19.88
CA LEU A 278 -17.97 -3.11 -18.65
C LEU A 278 -17.64 -1.89 -17.78
N LEU A 279 -16.36 -1.59 -17.56
CA LEU A 279 -15.95 -0.40 -16.80
C LEU A 279 -16.44 0.92 -17.45
N CYS A 280 -16.59 0.93 -18.78
CA CYS A 280 -17.07 2.09 -19.53
C CYS A 280 -18.60 2.23 -19.57
N THR A 281 -19.38 1.22 -19.24
CA THR A 281 -20.84 1.25 -19.46
C THR A 281 -21.70 0.79 -18.28
N ALA A 282 -21.11 0.07 -17.31
CA ALA A 282 -21.83 -0.45 -16.14
C ALA A 282 -22.52 0.67 -15.38
N GLN A 283 -23.81 0.51 -15.06
CA GLN A 283 -24.60 1.50 -14.30
C GLN A 283 -24.43 1.35 -12.79
N THR A 284 -24.07 0.15 -12.34
CA THR A 284 -23.66 -0.17 -10.98
C THR A 284 -22.49 -1.14 -11.04
N ILE A 285 -21.52 -0.99 -10.13
CA ILE A 285 -20.39 -1.92 -10.06
C ILE A 285 -19.81 -1.98 -8.65
N SER A 286 -19.54 -3.18 -8.15
CA SER A 286 -18.97 -3.38 -6.81
C SER A 286 -17.48 -3.04 -6.77
N SER A 287 -16.92 -2.83 -5.56
CA SER A 287 -15.47 -2.64 -5.40
C SER A 287 -14.68 -3.86 -5.91
N GLU A 288 -15.15 -5.07 -5.59
CA GLU A 288 -14.48 -6.32 -5.96
C GLU A 288 -14.44 -6.51 -7.48
N GLU A 289 -15.59 -6.36 -8.14
CA GLU A 289 -15.68 -6.44 -9.60
C GLU A 289 -14.80 -5.37 -10.26
N THR A 290 -14.83 -4.13 -9.76
CA THR A 290 -13.97 -3.04 -10.27
C THR A 290 -12.50 -3.41 -10.19
N MET A 291 -12.03 -3.96 -9.07
CA MET A 291 -10.64 -4.38 -8.91
C MET A 291 -10.23 -5.47 -9.92
N HIS A 292 -11.09 -6.46 -10.16
CA HIS A 292 -10.81 -7.53 -11.13
C HIS A 292 -10.82 -7.04 -12.58
N LEU A 293 -11.75 -6.16 -12.93
CA LEU A 293 -11.82 -5.60 -14.28
C LEU A 293 -10.65 -4.64 -14.54
N LEU A 294 -10.31 -3.76 -13.59
CA LEU A 294 -9.14 -2.88 -13.69
C LEU A 294 -7.83 -3.69 -13.76
N SER A 295 -7.73 -4.82 -13.05
CA SER A 295 -6.59 -5.75 -13.17
C SER A 295 -6.43 -6.24 -14.61
N SER A 296 -7.52 -6.69 -15.22
CA SER A 296 -7.53 -7.16 -16.61
C SER A 296 -7.16 -6.04 -17.59
N VAL A 297 -7.72 -4.84 -17.39
CA VAL A 297 -7.41 -3.67 -18.23
C VAL A 297 -5.96 -3.24 -18.08
N ARG A 298 -5.43 -3.16 -16.85
CA ARG A 298 -4.02 -2.81 -16.60
C ARG A 298 -3.06 -3.75 -17.32
N MET A 299 -3.33 -5.06 -17.29
CA MET A 299 -2.56 -6.03 -18.07
C MET A 299 -2.71 -5.79 -19.57
N GLY A 300 -3.94 -5.55 -20.03
CA GLY A 300 -4.26 -5.22 -21.42
C GLY A 300 -3.45 -4.04 -21.97
N VAL A 301 -3.40 -2.94 -21.23
CA VAL A 301 -2.62 -1.74 -21.59
C VAL A 301 -1.13 -2.05 -21.65
N ASN A 302 -0.58 -2.74 -20.64
CA ASN A 302 0.84 -3.12 -20.65
C ASN A 302 1.23 -4.08 -21.80
N LEU A 303 0.26 -4.83 -22.34
CA LEU A 303 0.46 -5.74 -23.47
C LEU A 303 0.13 -5.11 -24.83
N GLY A 304 -0.26 -3.83 -24.89
CA GLY A 304 -0.68 -3.16 -26.12
C GLY A 304 -1.97 -3.72 -26.71
N LEU A 305 -2.83 -4.29 -25.87
CA LEU A 305 -4.16 -4.79 -26.24
C LEU A 305 -5.26 -3.73 -26.05
N ILE A 306 -4.99 -2.69 -25.25
CA ILE A 306 -5.84 -1.52 -25.07
C ILE A 306 -4.95 -0.28 -25.18
N ASP A 307 -5.24 0.57 -26.16
CA ASP A 307 -4.49 1.81 -26.39
C ASP A 307 -5.31 3.07 -26.03
N SER A 308 -6.56 2.90 -25.59
CA SER A 308 -7.48 4.01 -25.30
C SER A 308 -7.34 4.61 -23.90
N VAL A 309 -6.48 4.04 -23.05
CA VAL A 309 -6.23 4.53 -21.68
C VAL A 309 -4.80 4.23 -21.26
N ASP A 310 -4.18 5.18 -20.55
CA ASP A 310 -2.82 5.03 -20.04
C ASP A 310 -2.76 4.39 -18.65
N ILE A 311 -1.64 3.72 -18.34
CA ILE A 311 -1.40 3.08 -17.03
C ILE A 311 -1.61 4.03 -15.83
N PRO A 312 -1.15 5.30 -15.83
CA PRO A 312 -1.40 6.20 -14.71
C PRO A 312 -2.88 6.42 -14.41
N VAL A 313 -3.73 6.47 -15.45
CA VAL A 313 -5.20 6.59 -15.28
C VAL A 313 -5.75 5.33 -14.65
N VAL A 314 -5.35 4.14 -15.13
CA VAL A 314 -5.78 2.86 -14.55
C VAL A 314 -5.35 2.73 -13.09
N ASN A 315 -4.09 3.07 -12.77
CA ASN A 315 -3.57 3.10 -11.40
C ASN A 315 -4.36 4.06 -10.50
N GLN A 316 -4.70 5.25 -11.00
CA GLN A 316 -5.51 6.21 -10.27
C GLN A 316 -6.93 5.68 -10.01
N LEU A 317 -7.53 4.96 -10.96
CA LEU A 317 -8.85 4.36 -10.77
C LEU A 317 -8.86 3.25 -9.71
N PHE A 318 -7.77 2.48 -9.55
CA PHE A 318 -7.69 1.47 -8.49
C PHE A 318 -7.91 2.05 -7.09
N ILE A 319 -7.41 3.27 -6.85
CA ILE A 319 -7.52 3.93 -5.55
C ILE A 319 -8.76 4.82 -5.46
N GLN A 320 -9.08 5.60 -6.50
CA GLN A 320 -10.22 6.53 -6.47
C GLN A 320 -11.58 5.83 -6.44
N THR A 321 -11.65 4.59 -6.89
CA THR A 321 -12.87 3.77 -6.82
C THR A 321 -13.04 3.02 -5.50
N GLN A 322 -12.06 3.11 -4.59
CA GLN A 322 -12.20 2.54 -3.25
C GLN A 322 -13.28 3.26 -2.44
N PRO A 323 -13.95 2.58 -1.48
CA PRO A 323 -15.10 3.12 -0.78
C PRO A 323 -14.87 4.48 -0.10
N ALA A 324 -13.75 4.68 0.60
CA ALA A 324 -13.50 5.94 1.28
C ALA A 324 -13.02 7.03 0.33
N HIS A 325 -12.11 6.74 -0.61
CA HIS A 325 -11.72 7.69 -1.66
C HIS A 325 -12.92 8.24 -2.43
N LEU A 326 -13.82 7.37 -2.87
CA LEU A 326 -14.99 7.77 -3.64
C LEU A 326 -15.88 8.75 -2.85
N GLN A 327 -16.10 8.47 -1.57
CA GLN A 327 -16.86 9.36 -0.68
C GLN A 327 -16.12 10.69 -0.44
N LYS A 328 -14.78 10.67 -0.31
CA LYS A 328 -13.97 11.90 -0.16
C LYS A 328 -14.01 12.77 -1.42
N ILE A 329 -13.93 12.17 -2.60
CA ILE A 329 -14.05 12.85 -3.90
C ILE A 329 -15.46 13.45 -4.05
N ARG A 330 -16.50 12.68 -3.69
CA ARG A 330 -17.88 13.13 -3.77
C ARG A 330 -18.19 14.25 -2.77
N GLY A 331 -17.53 14.22 -1.61
CA GLY A 331 -17.73 15.16 -0.52
C GLY A 331 -18.90 14.82 0.40
N SER A 332 -19.41 13.58 0.35
CA SER A 332 -20.51 13.09 1.19
C SER A 332 -20.37 11.61 1.50
N GLU A 333 -20.90 11.17 2.64
CA GLU A 333 -21.04 9.74 2.94
C GLU A 333 -22.11 9.11 2.04
N LEU A 334 -21.88 7.86 1.64
CA LEU A 334 -22.74 7.12 0.72
C LEU A 334 -22.97 5.71 1.26
N GLY A 335 -24.21 5.22 1.13
CA GLY A 335 -24.55 3.81 1.36
C GLY A 335 -23.88 2.87 0.36
N SER A 336 -23.93 1.56 0.60
CA SER A 336 -23.26 0.59 -0.27
C SER A 336 -23.75 0.64 -1.72
N ASP A 337 -25.07 0.73 -1.91
CA ASP A 337 -25.68 0.76 -3.25
C ASP A 337 -25.36 2.06 -3.98
N ASP A 338 -25.44 3.20 -3.28
CA ASP A 338 -25.06 4.51 -3.82
C ASP A 338 -23.58 4.56 -4.20
N ARG A 339 -22.69 3.93 -3.40
CA ARG A 339 -21.27 3.80 -3.76
C ARG A 339 -21.07 2.99 -5.04
N ASN A 340 -21.87 1.95 -5.27
CA ASN A 340 -21.76 1.15 -6.49
C ASN A 340 -22.21 1.93 -7.74
N ILE A 341 -23.21 2.79 -7.61
CA ILE A 341 -23.65 3.73 -8.66
C ILE A 341 -22.58 4.81 -8.90
N GLU A 342 -22.13 5.48 -7.84
CA GLU A 342 -21.13 6.54 -7.94
C GLU A 342 -19.80 6.01 -8.50
N ARG A 343 -19.41 4.77 -8.17
CA ARG A 343 -18.21 4.12 -8.73
C ARG A 343 -18.32 3.93 -10.23
N ALA A 344 -19.47 3.44 -10.71
CA ALA A 344 -19.77 3.33 -12.12
C ALA A 344 -19.67 4.69 -12.82
N ILE A 345 -20.31 5.72 -12.27
CA ILE A 345 -20.24 7.10 -12.81
C ILE A 345 -18.80 7.61 -12.87
N HIS A 346 -18.02 7.39 -11.81
CA HIS A 346 -16.61 7.80 -11.76
C HIS A 346 -15.78 7.09 -12.83
N LEU A 347 -15.90 5.77 -12.97
CA LEU A 347 -15.21 5.00 -14.02
C LEU A 347 -15.56 5.51 -15.42
N GLN A 348 -16.85 5.71 -15.71
CA GLN A 348 -17.32 6.20 -17.01
C GLN A 348 -16.78 7.58 -17.33
N ARG A 349 -16.64 8.48 -16.34
CA ARG A 349 -16.07 9.82 -16.55
C ARG A 349 -14.63 9.77 -17.05
N PHE A 350 -13.84 8.81 -16.55
CA PHE A 350 -12.42 8.69 -16.88
C PHE A 350 -12.16 7.79 -18.10
N LEU A 351 -12.99 6.78 -18.34
CA LEU A 351 -12.80 5.78 -19.41
C LEU A 351 -13.73 5.97 -20.61
N GLY A 352 -14.86 6.65 -20.44
CA GLY A 352 -15.95 6.75 -21.42
C GLY A 352 -15.73 7.75 -22.56
N LYS A 353 -14.51 8.24 -22.80
CA LYS A 353 -14.22 9.13 -23.94
C LYS A 353 -13.94 8.34 -25.21
N GLY A 354 -15.03 7.81 -25.79
CA GLY A 354 -15.09 7.38 -27.19
C GLY A 354 -15.82 8.37 -28.10
N ASP A 355 -16.56 9.34 -27.55
CA ASP A 355 -17.28 10.35 -28.31
C ASP A 355 -17.00 11.76 -27.76
N GLU A 356 -16.78 12.69 -28.67
CA GLU A 356 -16.44 14.10 -28.49
C GLU A 356 -17.28 14.78 -27.39
N LEU A 357 -16.60 15.49 -26.48
CA LEU A 357 -17.26 16.53 -25.70
C LEU A 357 -17.65 17.64 -26.68
N PRO A 358 -18.93 18.07 -26.76
CA PRO A 358 -19.25 19.26 -27.52
C PRO A 358 -18.51 20.45 -26.89
N GLU A 359 -17.74 21.17 -27.71
CA GLU A 359 -17.22 22.48 -27.37
C GLU A 359 -18.40 23.36 -26.94
N ASN A 360 -18.45 23.72 -25.66
CA ASN A 360 -19.42 24.69 -25.17
C ASN A 360 -18.96 26.08 -25.62
N ASN A 361 -19.75 26.69 -26.51
CA ASN A 361 -19.82 28.13 -26.75
C ASN A 361 -20.18 28.90 -25.48
#